data_AF-A0A4R1MTH3-F1
#
_entry.id   AF-A0A4R1MTH3-F1
#
_cell.length_a   1.000
_cell.length_b   1.000
_cell.length_c   1.000
_cell.angle_alpha   90.00
_cell.angle_beta   90.00
_cell.angle_gamma   90.00
#
_symmetry.space_group_name_H-M   'P 1'
#
loop_
_entity.id
_entity.type
_entity.pdbx_description
1 polymer ?
#
loop_
_entity_poly.entity_id
_entity_poly.type
_entity_poly.pdbx_seq_one_letter_code
_entity_poly.pdbx_strand_id
1 'polypeptide(L)'
;MRTLRFLQFFFRRIFMSFPKKRRRAKVDGDESFLAVLRHFKPFGQLDTKIARARAQDEPVLYAHVLPGLDVLLCSVRGAQPPYPAPAELRRRCIESITNALEQPLDGLENGGYWYEADGFGFLVFASRARGKILTEFGATRIGGARRGVRRQDAAGDAAPRSLR
;
A
#
# COMPACT_ATOMS: atom_id res chain seq x y z
N MET A 1 38.83 -46.57 -12.74
CA MET A 1 37.41 -46.82 -13.08
C MET A 1 36.61 -45.66 -12.48
N ARG A 2 35.92 -44.80 -13.24
CA ARG A 2 34.50 -44.94 -13.71
C ARG A 2 33.56 -45.26 -12.53
N THR A 3 32.54 -44.48 -12.18
CA THR A 3 31.58 -43.63 -12.93
C THR A 3 31.45 -42.21 -12.32
N LEU A 4 30.98 -41.10 -12.93
CA LEU A 4 30.16 -40.70 -14.10
C LEU A 4 28.61 -40.72 -13.99
N ARG A 5 28.08 -39.51 -13.66
CA ARG A 5 26.89 -38.82 -14.24
C ARG A 5 25.46 -39.35 -13.95
N PHE A 6 24.51 -38.51 -14.41
CA PHE A 6 23.05 -38.47 -14.18
C PHE A 6 22.66 -37.90 -12.78
N LEU A 7 21.83 -36.86 -12.65
CA LEU A 7 20.83 -36.32 -13.57
C LEU A 7 20.79 -34.76 -13.57
N GLN A 8 21.15 -34.15 -14.70
CA GLN A 8 20.55 -32.88 -15.17
C GLN A 8 19.39 -33.23 -16.13
N PHE A 9 18.64 -32.22 -16.59
CA PHE A 9 17.34 -32.32 -17.31
C PHE A 9 16.22 -32.77 -16.35
N PHE A 10 15.13 -32.03 -16.12
CA PHE A 10 14.35 -31.11 -16.96
C PHE A 10 13.86 -29.90 -16.11
N PHE A 11 13.60 -28.68 -16.57
CA PHE A 11 13.72 -28.03 -17.88
C PHE A 11 14.48 -26.70 -17.72
N ARG A 12 15.41 -26.41 -18.62
CA ARG A 12 15.79 -25.03 -18.95
C ARG A 12 15.27 -24.72 -20.34
N ARG A 13 14.70 -23.53 -20.53
CA ARG A 13 14.60 -22.82 -21.82
C ARG A 13 13.51 -23.28 -22.82
N ILE A 14 12.26 -22.97 -22.45
CA ILE A 14 11.25 -22.38 -23.35
C ILE A 14 10.60 -21.24 -22.52
N PHE A 15 10.47 -19.97 -22.94
CA PHE A 15 10.95 -19.29 -24.15
C PHE A 15 11.62 -17.92 -23.80
N MET A 16 12.04 -17.18 -24.84
CA MET A 16 12.51 -15.80 -24.85
C MET A 16 11.39 -14.78 -24.65
N SER A 17 11.30 -14.15 -23.47
CA SER A 17 10.97 -12.73 -23.32
C SER A 17 11.21 -12.32 -21.86
N PHE A 18 12.29 -11.59 -21.59
CA PHE A 18 12.30 -10.77 -20.38
C PHE A 18 11.16 -9.77 -20.55
N PRO A 19 10.18 -9.66 -19.62
CA PRO A 19 9.26 -8.54 -19.66
C PRO A 19 10.12 -7.30 -19.54
N LYS A 20 10.31 -6.61 -20.68
CA LYS A 20 11.23 -5.50 -20.88
C LYS A 20 11.11 -4.64 -19.65
N LYS A 21 12.14 -4.66 -18.78
CA LYS A 21 12.12 -3.88 -17.53
C LYS A 21 11.88 -2.46 -17.99
N ARG A 22 10.62 -2.01 -17.92
CA ARG A 22 10.27 -0.62 -18.11
C ARG A 22 11.02 0.01 -16.97
N ARG A 23 12.21 0.57 -17.26
CA ARG A 23 12.76 1.66 -16.47
C ARG A 23 11.52 2.52 -16.21
N ARG A 24 11.09 2.61 -14.94
CA ARG A 24 10.33 3.79 -14.57
C ARG A 24 11.25 4.90 -14.98
N ALA A 25 10.89 5.59 -16.06
CA ALA A 25 11.53 6.85 -16.37
C ALA A 25 11.44 7.62 -15.07
N LYS A 26 12.59 8.06 -14.57
CA LYS A 26 12.61 9.07 -13.53
C LYS A 26 12.12 10.31 -14.28
N VAL A 27 10.81 10.51 -14.31
CA VAL A 27 10.17 11.68 -14.91
C VAL A 27 10.36 12.80 -13.88
N ASP A 28 11.61 13.22 -13.73
CA ASP A 28 11.92 14.55 -13.21
C ASP A 28 11.67 15.52 -14.37
N GLY A 29 10.87 16.57 -14.14
CA GLY A 29 10.69 17.68 -15.09
C GLY A 29 9.40 17.61 -15.92
N ASP A 30 8.33 18.14 -15.34
CA ASP A 30 7.32 18.96 -16.01
C ASP A 30 6.55 18.36 -17.21
N GLU A 31 5.85 17.23 -16.99
CA GLU A 31 4.57 17.07 -17.68
C GLU A 31 3.61 18.17 -17.18
N SER A 32 3.26 19.11 -18.08
CA SER A 32 2.28 20.16 -17.78
C SER A 32 1.00 19.58 -17.17
N PHE A 33 0.41 20.27 -16.19
CA PHE A 33 -0.84 19.87 -15.54
C PHE A 33 -1.95 19.50 -16.54
N LEU A 34 -2.02 20.23 -17.67
CA LEU A 34 -2.97 19.95 -18.76
C LEU A 34 -2.67 18.65 -19.51
N ALA A 35 -1.39 18.25 -19.63
CA ALA A 35 -0.99 16.97 -20.21
C ALA A 35 -1.38 15.80 -19.28
N VAL A 36 -1.21 15.96 -17.97
CA VAL A 36 -1.67 14.99 -16.96
C VAL A 36 -3.20 14.82 -17.07
N LEU A 37 -3.96 15.92 -17.12
CA LEU A 37 -5.42 15.87 -17.26
C LEU A 37 -5.91 15.14 -18.52
N ARG A 38 -5.21 15.25 -19.67
CA ARG A 38 -5.59 14.59 -20.93
C ARG A 38 -5.60 13.06 -20.87
N HIS A 39 -4.79 12.47 -19.98
CA HIS A 39 -4.69 11.02 -19.82
C HIS A 39 -5.26 10.52 -18.49
N PHE A 40 -5.67 11.45 -17.62
CA PHE A 40 -6.21 11.16 -16.31
C PHE A 40 -7.59 10.49 -16.42
N LYS A 41 -7.73 9.34 -15.73
CA LYS A 41 -8.99 8.60 -15.61
C LYS A 41 -9.40 8.56 -14.13
N PRO A 42 -10.28 9.47 -13.67
CA PRO A 42 -10.75 9.49 -12.28
C PRO A 42 -11.29 8.12 -11.89
N PHE A 43 -10.93 7.66 -10.70
CA PHE A 43 -11.43 6.40 -10.09
C PHE A 43 -11.19 5.10 -10.90
N GLY A 44 -10.46 5.15 -12.02
CA GLY A 44 -10.29 4.00 -12.92
C GLY A 44 -9.54 2.78 -12.33
N GLN A 45 -8.94 2.93 -11.15
CA GLN A 45 -8.32 1.83 -10.39
C GLN A 45 -8.99 1.59 -9.03
N LEU A 46 -10.09 2.29 -8.72
CA LEU A 46 -10.67 2.32 -7.37
C LEU A 46 -11.11 0.93 -6.90
N ASP A 47 -11.86 0.20 -7.72
CA ASP A 47 -12.33 -1.16 -7.39
C ASP A 47 -11.16 -2.11 -7.13
N THR A 48 -10.12 -2.07 -7.96
CA THR A 48 -8.89 -2.86 -7.78
C THR A 48 -8.16 -2.51 -6.49
N LYS A 49 -8.18 -1.24 -6.08
CA LYS A 49 -7.55 -0.76 -4.84
C LYS A 49 -8.35 -1.18 -3.60
N ILE A 50 -9.67 -1.07 -3.64
CA ILE A 50 -10.60 -1.55 -2.59
C ILE A 50 -10.46 -3.06 -2.42
N ALA A 51 -10.53 -3.83 -3.52
CA ALA A 51 -10.35 -5.27 -3.49
C ALA A 51 -9.00 -5.69 -2.91
N ARG A 52 -7.93 -4.96 -3.24
CA ARG A 52 -6.60 -5.18 -2.67
C ARG A 52 -6.53 -4.87 -1.18
N ALA A 53 -7.08 -3.75 -0.73
CA ALA A 53 -7.09 -3.38 0.69
C ALA A 53 -7.80 -4.46 1.53
N ARG A 54 -8.99 -4.89 1.09
CA ARG A 54 -9.75 -5.99 1.72
C ARG A 54 -9.02 -7.33 1.73
N ALA A 55 -8.28 -7.65 0.67
CA ALA A 55 -7.56 -8.92 0.55
C ALA A 55 -6.24 -8.97 1.34
N GLN A 56 -5.65 -7.81 1.67
CA GLN A 56 -4.35 -7.73 2.35
C GLN A 56 -4.45 -7.32 3.81
N ASP A 57 -5.57 -6.73 4.22
CA ASP A 57 -5.77 -6.13 5.56
C ASP A 57 -4.67 -5.11 5.94
N GLU A 58 -4.05 -4.53 4.91
CA GLU A 58 -2.98 -3.53 4.99
C GLU A 58 -3.44 -2.24 4.28
N PRO A 59 -2.97 -1.06 4.73
CA PRO A 59 -3.30 0.22 4.09
C PRO A 59 -2.77 0.31 2.65
N VAL A 60 -3.67 0.50 1.70
CA VAL A 60 -3.38 0.62 0.26
C VAL A 60 -3.50 2.07 -0.18
N LEU A 61 -2.38 2.66 -0.60
CA LEU A 61 -2.35 3.99 -1.20
C LEU A 61 -2.94 3.97 -2.63
N TYR A 62 -3.99 4.77 -2.86
CA TYR A 62 -4.39 5.27 -4.16
C TYR A 62 -3.82 6.68 -4.35
N ALA A 63 -2.58 6.74 -4.85
CA ALA A 63 -1.89 7.97 -5.20
C ALA A 63 -2.56 8.64 -6.41
N HIS A 64 -2.71 9.97 -6.35
CA HIS A 64 -3.28 10.80 -7.41
C HIS A 64 -4.67 10.31 -7.85
N VAL A 65 -5.58 10.11 -6.89
CA VAL A 65 -6.99 9.77 -7.16
C VAL A 65 -7.69 10.92 -7.91
N LEU A 66 -7.21 12.14 -7.67
CA LEU A 66 -7.35 13.38 -8.42
C LEU A 66 -5.96 14.05 -8.46
N PRO A 67 -5.68 14.97 -9.39
CA PRO A 67 -4.42 15.72 -9.39
C PRO A 67 -4.19 16.43 -8.05
N GLY A 68 -3.06 16.17 -7.40
CA GLY A 68 -2.74 16.72 -6.07
C GLY A 68 -3.44 16.08 -4.87
N LEU A 69 -4.30 15.07 -5.07
CA LEU A 69 -5.05 14.40 -3.99
C LEU A 69 -4.77 12.88 -3.97
N ASP A 70 -4.55 12.34 -2.77
CA ASP A 70 -4.33 10.93 -2.50
C ASP A 70 -5.42 10.37 -1.57
N VAL A 71 -5.64 9.06 -1.65
CA VAL A 71 -6.49 8.33 -0.69
C VAL A 71 -5.75 7.13 -0.14
N LEU A 72 -5.76 6.96 1.18
CA LEU A 72 -5.39 5.71 1.84
C LEU A 72 -6.67 4.89 2.09
N LEU A 73 -6.66 3.65 1.62
CA LEU A 73 -7.76 2.69 1.76
C LEU A 73 -7.32 1.62 2.76
N CYS A 74 -8.07 1.39 3.82
CA CYS A 74 -7.71 0.41 4.84
C CYS A 74 -8.92 -0.23 5.51
N SER A 75 -8.84 -1.52 5.81
CA SER A 75 -9.76 -2.17 6.75
C SER A 75 -9.56 -1.59 8.15
N VAL A 76 -10.63 -1.42 8.90
CA VAL A 76 -10.58 -1.05 10.31
C VAL A 76 -10.38 -2.31 11.15
N ARG A 77 -9.42 -2.28 12.08
CA ARG A 77 -9.11 -3.43 12.92
C ARG A 77 -10.30 -3.82 13.79
N GLY A 78 -10.70 -5.08 13.74
CA GLY A 78 -11.83 -5.61 14.50
C GLY A 78 -13.18 -5.48 13.79
N ALA A 79 -13.22 -4.96 12.56
CA ALA A 79 -14.39 -5.07 11.70
C ALA A 79 -14.81 -6.54 11.53
N GLN A 80 -16.09 -6.84 11.73
CA GLN A 80 -16.65 -8.17 11.56
C GLN A 80 -17.54 -8.22 10.30
N PRO A 81 -17.64 -9.38 9.61
CA PRO A 81 -18.58 -9.55 8.51
C PRO A 81 -20.04 -9.31 8.95
N PRO A 82 -20.94 -8.86 8.05
CA PRO A 82 -20.73 -8.71 6.62
C PRO A 82 -20.09 -7.37 6.22
N TYR A 83 -18.97 -7.43 5.51
CA TYR A 83 -18.37 -6.26 4.86
C TYR A 83 -19.25 -5.75 3.70
N PRO A 84 -19.32 -4.42 3.45
CA PRO A 84 -20.13 -3.88 2.36
C PRO A 84 -19.76 -4.43 0.98
N ALA A 85 -20.71 -4.34 0.04
CA ALA A 85 -20.46 -4.66 -1.35
C ALA A 85 -19.38 -3.71 -1.94
N PRO A 86 -18.50 -4.17 -2.85
CA PRO A 86 -17.49 -3.30 -3.47
C PRO A 86 -18.07 -2.05 -4.15
N ALA A 87 -19.27 -2.15 -4.73
CA ALA A 87 -19.99 -1.02 -5.32
C ALA A 87 -20.38 0.06 -4.29
N GLU A 88 -20.77 -0.34 -3.07
CA GLU A 88 -21.09 0.61 -2.00
C GLU A 88 -19.80 1.24 -1.46
N LEU A 89 -18.73 0.47 -1.24
CA LEU A 89 -17.42 1.04 -0.86
C LEU A 89 -16.88 2.03 -1.90
N ARG A 90 -17.11 1.76 -3.20
CA ARG A 90 -16.78 2.71 -4.28
C ARG A 90 -17.61 3.99 -4.18
N ARG A 91 -18.92 3.89 -3.94
CA ARG A 91 -19.79 5.05 -3.72
C ARG A 91 -19.35 5.87 -2.52
N ARG A 92 -19.13 5.22 -1.37
CA ARG A 92 -18.66 5.84 -0.12
C ARG A 92 -17.28 6.49 -0.27
N CYS A 93 -16.37 5.88 -1.02
CA CYS A 93 -15.08 6.50 -1.33
C CYS A 93 -15.23 7.80 -2.13
N ILE A 94 -16.14 7.84 -3.11
CA ILE A 94 -16.38 9.03 -3.93
C ILE A 94 -17.05 10.11 -3.09
N GLU A 95 -18.07 9.77 -2.30
CA GLU A 95 -18.71 10.64 -1.31
C GLU A 95 -17.69 11.24 -0.33
N SER A 96 -16.80 10.41 0.23
CA SER A 96 -15.71 10.84 1.12
C SER A 96 -14.74 11.82 0.46
N ILE A 97 -14.42 11.61 -0.84
CA ILE A 97 -13.56 12.53 -1.61
C ILE A 97 -14.27 13.86 -1.86
N THR A 98 -15.56 13.84 -2.21
CA THR A 98 -16.35 15.07 -2.37
C THR A 98 -16.39 15.85 -1.06
N ASN A 99 -16.77 15.21 0.04
CA ASN A 99 -16.83 15.83 1.36
C ASN A 99 -15.48 16.43 1.76
N ALA A 100 -14.36 15.75 1.46
CA ALA A 100 -13.00 16.22 1.77
C ALA A 100 -12.56 17.42 0.92
N LEU A 101 -13.12 17.60 -0.28
CA LEU A 101 -12.87 18.77 -1.13
C LEU A 101 -13.68 20.01 -0.71
N GLU A 102 -14.76 19.82 0.06
CA GLU A 102 -15.53 20.90 0.67
C GLU A 102 -14.89 21.42 1.98
N GLN A 103 -13.94 20.68 2.55
CA GLN A 103 -13.22 21.07 3.76
C GLN A 103 -12.01 22.00 3.49
N PRO A 104 -11.51 22.73 4.50
CA PRO A 104 -10.31 23.57 4.37
C PRO A 104 -9.07 22.82 3.88
N LEU A 105 -8.30 23.46 2.99
CA LEU A 105 -7.08 22.89 2.41
C LEU A 105 -6.04 22.53 3.47
N ASP A 106 -5.89 23.35 4.53
CA ASP A 106 -4.94 23.10 5.62
C ASP A 106 -5.14 21.74 6.28
N GLY A 107 -6.37 21.23 6.36
CA GLY A 107 -6.63 19.89 6.90
C GLY A 107 -6.13 18.78 5.98
N LEU A 108 -6.34 18.90 4.66
CA LEU A 108 -5.79 17.97 3.66
C LEU A 108 -4.25 17.89 3.71
N GLU A 109 -3.60 18.98 4.11
CA GLU A 109 -2.14 19.07 4.22
C GLU A 109 -1.59 18.52 5.53
N ASN A 110 -2.29 18.76 6.64
CA ASN A 110 -1.75 18.52 7.98
C ASN A 110 -2.17 17.19 8.62
N GLY A 111 -3.18 16.50 8.09
CA GLY A 111 -3.59 15.17 8.56
C GLY A 111 -4.51 14.39 7.61
N GLY A 112 -5.17 15.08 6.68
CA GLY A 112 -6.24 14.52 5.88
C GLY A 112 -7.57 14.44 6.63
N TYR A 113 -8.61 14.05 5.90
CA TYR A 113 -9.94 13.79 6.44
C TYR A 113 -10.22 12.28 6.44
N TRP A 114 -10.57 11.75 7.61
CA TRP A 114 -10.90 10.35 7.82
C TRP A 114 -12.41 10.13 7.70
N TYR A 115 -12.79 9.14 6.91
CA TYR A 115 -14.16 8.67 6.77
C TYR A 115 -14.17 7.15 6.96
N GLU A 116 -15.22 6.64 7.60
CA GLU A 116 -15.39 5.22 7.86
C GLU A 116 -16.80 4.78 7.46
N ALA A 117 -16.89 3.62 6.81
CA ALA A 117 -18.14 2.96 6.50
C ALA A 117 -18.00 1.46 6.80
N ASP A 118 -18.77 0.96 7.77
CA ASP A 118 -18.91 -0.46 8.12
C ASP A 118 -17.57 -1.21 8.22
N GLY A 119 -16.62 -0.63 8.97
CA GLY A 119 -15.31 -1.21 9.20
C GLY A 119 -14.33 -1.09 8.03
N PHE A 120 -14.59 -0.20 7.07
CA PHE A 120 -13.64 0.19 6.01
C PHE A 120 -13.40 1.70 6.01
N GLY A 121 -12.14 2.11 6.05
CA GLY A 121 -11.71 3.49 6.20
C GLY A 121 -11.08 4.10 4.94
N PHE A 122 -11.40 5.37 4.72
CA PHE A 122 -10.91 6.24 3.66
C PHE A 122 -10.24 7.46 4.28
N LEU A 123 -8.92 7.59 4.15
CA LEU A 123 -8.20 8.82 4.50
C LEU A 123 -7.92 9.61 3.24
N VAL A 124 -8.49 10.81 3.11
CA VAL A 124 -8.30 11.70 1.95
C VAL A 124 -7.33 12.82 2.33
N PHE A 125 -6.23 12.99 1.58
CA PHE A 125 -5.17 13.95 1.93
C PHE A 125 -4.46 14.50 0.68
N ALA A 126 -3.80 15.65 0.81
CA ALA A 126 -3.04 16.25 -0.28
C ALA A 126 -1.78 15.42 -0.59
N SER A 127 -1.45 15.20 -1.87
CA SER A 127 -0.30 14.37 -2.27
C SER A 127 1.05 14.84 -1.70
N ARG A 128 1.18 16.12 -1.30
CA ARG A 128 2.36 16.65 -0.57
C ARG A 128 2.51 16.08 0.84
N ALA A 129 1.39 15.81 1.54
CA ALA A 129 1.37 15.24 2.88
C ALA A 129 1.72 13.74 2.90
N ARG A 130 1.77 13.07 1.73
CA ARG A 130 2.05 11.64 1.56
C ARG A 130 3.24 11.15 2.38
N GLY A 131 4.35 11.89 2.44
CA GLY A 131 5.53 11.49 3.22
C GLY A 131 5.24 11.35 4.72
N LYS A 132 4.48 12.30 5.28
CA LYS A 132 4.02 12.31 6.67
C LYS A 132 3.02 11.18 6.92
N ILE A 133 1.93 11.16 6.15
CA ILE A 133 0.82 10.21 6.29
C ILE A 133 1.28 8.75 6.15
N LEU A 134 2.11 8.41 5.16
CA LEU A 134 2.59 7.04 5.01
C LEU A 134 3.52 6.60 6.16
N THR A 135 4.17 7.54 6.84
CA THR A 135 5.00 7.26 8.02
C THR A 135 4.13 6.95 9.24
N GLU A 136 3.11 7.78 9.48
CA GLU A 136 2.15 7.63 10.58
C GLU A 136 1.33 6.33 10.47
N PHE A 137 0.83 6.01 9.28
CA PHE A 137 0.01 4.81 9.04
C PHE A 137 0.82 3.54 8.73
N GLY A 138 2.17 3.58 8.86
CA GLY A 138 3.04 2.42 8.61
C GLY A 138 3.06 1.91 7.15
N ALA A 139 2.52 2.69 6.22
CA ALA A 139 2.35 2.35 4.80
C ALA A 139 3.62 2.59 3.96
N THR A 140 4.76 2.87 4.59
CA THR A 140 6.10 2.97 3.97
C THR A 140 6.66 1.66 3.41
N ARG A 141 5.89 0.55 3.39
CA ARG A 141 6.27 -0.77 2.85
C ARG A 141 6.30 -0.86 1.31
N ILE A 142 6.75 0.18 0.61
CA ILE A 142 7.10 0.08 -0.82
C ILE A 142 8.54 -0.42 -0.95
N GLY A 143 8.71 -1.73 -0.69
CA GLY A 143 9.94 -2.46 -0.99
C GLY A 143 10.90 -2.65 0.19
N GLY A 144 11.12 -3.91 0.56
CA GLY A 144 12.40 -4.35 1.13
C GLY A 144 12.68 -4.09 2.61
N ALA A 145 11.90 -4.67 3.52
CA ALA A 145 12.44 -5.27 4.74
C ALA A 145 11.38 -6.06 5.53
N ARG A 146 11.33 -7.39 5.35
CA ARG A 146 10.95 -8.26 6.49
C ARG A 146 12.15 -8.28 7.45
N ARG A 147 12.33 -7.21 8.22
CA ARG A 147 13.35 -7.15 9.26
C ARG A 147 12.87 -8.06 10.39
N GLY A 148 13.32 -9.31 10.36
CA GLY A 148 12.94 -10.31 11.35
C GLY A 148 13.48 -9.91 12.71
N VAL A 149 12.62 -9.32 13.55
CA VAL A 149 12.87 -9.23 15.00
C VAL A 149 12.51 -10.60 15.59
N ARG A 150 13.41 -11.56 15.39
CA ARG A 150 13.41 -12.81 16.17
C ARG A 150 14.63 -12.73 17.08
N ARG A 151 14.35 -12.71 18.39
CA ARG A 151 15.29 -12.39 19.48
C ARG A 151 16.63 -13.12 19.31
N GLN A 152 17.72 -12.37 19.44
CA GLN A 152 19.00 -12.90 19.91
C GLN A 152 19.05 -12.63 21.42
N ASP A 153 18.58 -13.59 22.21
CA ASP A 153 18.77 -13.56 23.66
C ASP A 153 20.21 -14.04 23.94
N ALA A 154 21.08 -13.11 24.31
CA ALA A 154 22.52 -13.34 24.51
C ALA A 154 23.00 -12.70 25.83
N ALA A 155 22.56 -13.30 26.94
CA ALA A 155 23.19 -13.25 28.26
C ALA A 155 22.59 -14.42 29.08
N GLY A 156 23.33 -15.21 29.84
CA GLY A 156 24.67 -14.96 30.35
C GLY A 156 24.64 -15.00 31.87
N ASP A 157 24.45 -16.21 32.40
CA ASP A 157 24.85 -16.70 33.72
C ASP A 157 24.50 -15.88 34.99
N ALA A 158 23.54 -16.37 35.78
CA ALA A 158 23.35 -16.02 37.20
C ALA A 158 22.38 -17.00 37.90
N ALA A 159 22.84 -18.17 38.33
CA ALA A 159 22.05 -19.07 39.19
C ALA A 159 22.20 -18.69 40.69
N PRO A 160 21.10 -18.40 41.43
CA PRO A 160 21.18 -18.09 42.85
C PRO A 160 21.29 -19.35 43.72
N ARG A 161 22.09 -19.26 44.79
CA ARG A 161 22.25 -20.31 45.82
C ARG A 161 20.94 -20.51 46.59
N SER A 162 20.52 -21.75 46.79
CA SER A 162 19.52 -22.13 47.78
C SER A 162 20.19 -22.73 49.03
N LEU A 163 19.69 -22.36 50.21
CA LEU A 163 20.07 -22.91 51.49
C LEU A 163 19.24 -24.17 51.82
N ARG A 164 19.89 -25.29 52.08
CA ARG A 164 19.44 -26.29 53.07
C ARG A 164 20.57 -27.25 53.44
#